data_AF-A0A959QW33-F1
#
_entry.id   AF-A0A959QW33-F1
#
_cell.length_a   1.000
_cell.length_b   1.000
_cell.length_c   1.000
_cell.angle_alpha   90.00
_cell.angle_beta   90.00
_cell.angle_gamma   90.00
#
_symmetry.space_group_name_H-M   'P 1'
#
loop_
_entity.id
_entity.type
_entity.pdbx_description
1 polymer ?
#
loop_
_entity_poly.entity_id
_entity_poly.type
_entity_poly.pdbx_seq_one_letter_code
_entity_poly.pdbx_strand_id
1 'polypeptide(L)'
;MIKLEYYGQNNKLRAAVVYMNHLFIYPPFLNNIYRHKYFDMADTEPQKIVGMIKDSELKIKVDEYFSPAPSQRACSYDDPKNPFSIHVNWWTLNRNVHSICNTLMHQCVHALNAANPTLYFGHGDNSHMGKDNTAPFRIAYFAQAAVANNVKIFESMIHEDNSNIKSIEEHNMAEVQNMLCEEGIMSFYDHLLIMQPEEPNQLAITG
;
A
#
# COMPACT_ATOMS: atom_id res chain seq x y z
N MET A 1 2.68 -6.91 7.42
CA MET A 1 2.69 -6.63 5.97
C MET A 1 4.00 -5.93 5.56
N ILE A 2 4.46 -6.10 4.32
CA ILE A 2 5.57 -5.33 3.72
C ILE A 2 5.32 -3.81 3.88
N LYS A 3 6.34 -3.08 4.33
CA LYS A 3 6.30 -1.62 4.48
C LYS A 3 7.59 -1.01 3.93
N LEU A 4 7.44 -0.03 3.05
CA LEU A 4 8.52 0.80 2.53
C LEU A 4 8.68 2.06 3.39
N GLU A 5 9.92 2.40 3.73
CA GLU A 5 10.29 3.57 4.53
C GLU A 5 11.26 4.46 3.73
N TYR A 6 10.84 5.70 3.44
CA TYR A 6 11.65 6.68 2.73
C TYR A 6 11.67 8.00 3.50
N TYR A 7 12.87 8.45 3.85
CA TYR A 7 13.08 9.67 4.66
C TYR A 7 13.70 10.82 3.84
N GLY A 8 13.86 10.65 2.53
CA GLY A 8 14.40 11.68 1.65
C GLY A 8 13.38 12.74 1.22
N GLN A 9 13.81 13.66 0.36
CA GLN A 9 13.04 14.85 -0.04
C GLN A 9 12.49 14.80 -1.49
N ASN A 10 12.71 13.71 -2.23
CA ASN A 10 12.19 13.60 -3.59
C ASN A 10 10.68 13.31 -3.58
N ASN A 11 9.89 14.27 -4.03
CA ASN A 11 8.42 14.18 -4.03
C ASN A 11 7.89 12.99 -4.86
N LYS A 12 8.50 12.68 -6.01
CA LYS A 12 8.06 11.57 -6.86
C LYS A 12 8.34 10.21 -6.20
N LEU A 13 9.51 10.06 -5.57
CA LEU A 13 9.85 8.84 -4.84
C LEU A 13 8.99 8.69 -3.59
N ARG A 14 8.73 9.78 -2.85
CA ARG A 14 7.81 9.79 -1.71
C ARG A 14 6.40 9.36 -2.12
N ALA A 15 5.86 9.94 -3.20
CA ALA A 15 4.56 9.54 -3.74
C ALA A 15 4.56 8.05 -4.13
N ALA A 16 5.60 7.58 -4.81
CA ALA A 16 5.73 6.18 -5.19
C ALA A 16 5.70 5.24 -3.98
N VAL A 17 6.41 5.59 -2.89
CA VAL A 17 6.39 4.83 -1.63
C VAL A 17 4.99 4.77 -1.00
N VAL A 18 4.24 5.86 -1.02
CA VAL A 18 2.84 5.89 -0.55
C VAL A 18 1.96 4.95 -1.37
N TYR A 19 2.02 5.04 -2.71
CA TYR A 19 1.29 4.13 -3.60
C TYR A 19 1.63 2.67 -3.31
N MET A 20 2.92 2.36 -3.17
CA MET A 20 3.39 1.00 -2.93
C MET A 20 2.89 0.43 -1.60
N ASN A 21 2.98 1.20 -0.52
CA ASN A 21 2.44 0.79 0.79
C ASN A 21 0.93 0.55 0.73
N HIS A 22 0.20 1.35 -0.04
CA HIS A 22 -1.22 1.13 -0.28
C HIS A 22 -1.49 -0.15 -1.10
N LEU A 23 -0.70 -0.43 -2.14
CA LEU A 23 -0.88 -1.63 -2.96
C LEU A 23 -0.79 -2.93 -2.15
N PHE A 24 0.07 -3.00 -1.13
CA PHE A 24 0.20 -4.21 -0.31
C PHE A 24 -1.05 -4.57 0.51
N ILE A 25 -1.95 -3.60 0.76
CA ILE A 25 -3.29 -3.86 1.36
C ILE A 25 -4.42 -3.84 0.34
N TYR A 26 -4.19 -3.43 -0.91
CA TYR A 26 -5.25 -3.15 -1.88
C TYR A 26 -5.78 -4.44 -2.53
N PRO A 27 -7.02 -4.89 -2.22
CA PRO A 27 -7.49 -6.21 -2.66
C PRO A 27 -7.54 -6.42 -4.17
N PRO A 28 -7.95 -5.44 -5.01
CA PRO A 28 -7.92 -5.61 -6.46
C PRO A 28 -6.53 -5.89 -7.02
N PHE A 29 -5.49 -5.23 -6.47
CA PHE A 29 -4.10 -5.51 -6.87
C PHE A 29 -3.67 -6.91 -6.45
N LEU A 30 -3.91 -7.29 -5.19
CA LEU A 30 -3.56 -8.63 -4.69
C LEU A 30 -4.31 -9.74 -5.44
N ASN A 31 -5.56 -9.50 -5.83
CA ASN A 31 -6.35 -10.45 -6.61
C ASN A 31 -5.79 -10.64 -8.03
N ASN A 32 -5.19 -9.62 -8.64
CA ASN A 32 -4.52 -9.77 -9.94
C ASN A 32 -3.30 -10.71 -9.83
N ILE A 33 -2.54 -10.62 -8.74
CA ILE A 33 -1.45 -11.56 -8.46
C ILE A 33 -2.02 -12.96 -8.20
N TYR A 34 -3.00 -13.07 -7.30
CA TYR A 34 -3.60 -14.34 -6.87
C TYR A 34 -4.17 -15.15 -8.04
N ARG A 35 -4.78 -14.46 -9.01
CA ARG A 35 -5.40 -15.09 -10.19
C ARG A 35 -4.44 -15.32 -11.35
N HIS A 36 -3.19 -14.86 -11.25
CA HIS A 36 -2.19 -15.14 -12.28
C HIS A 36 -1.95 -16.65 -12.36
N LYS A 37 -1.70 -17.17 -13.56
CA LYS A 37 -1.67 -18.64 -13.78
C LYS A 37 -0.42 -19.29 -13.17
N TYR A 38 0.76 -18.73 -13.46
CA TYR A 38 2.06 -19.16 -12.97
C TYR A 38 3.11 -18.09 -13.28
N PHE A 39 4.22 -18.10 -12.55
CA PHE A 39 5.38 -17.27 -12.85
C PHE A 39 6.51 -18.14 -13.40
N ASP A 40 7.20 -17.64 -14.42
CA ASP A 40 8.36 -18.35 -14.98
C ASP A 40 9.45 -18.46 -13.91
N MET A 41 10.17 -19.59 -13.90
CA MET A 41 11.25 -19.93 -12.96
C MET A 41 10.82 -20.12 -11.50
N ALA A 42 9.57 -19.85 -11.14
CA ALA A 42 9.10 -20.00 -9.77
C ALA A 42 8.84 -21.47 -9.42
N ASP A 43 9.19 -21.88 -8.20
CA ASP A 43 8.83 -23.17 -7.60
C ASP A 43 7.57 -23.07 -6.71
N THR A 44 6.91 -21.91 -6.74
CA THR A 44 5.77 -21.58 -5.89
C THR A 44 4.64 -20.95 -6.69
N GLU A 45 3.41 -21.15 -6.21
CA GLU A 45 2.21 -20.65 -6.86
C GLU A 45 1.94 -19.17 -6.52
N PRO A 46 1.29 -18.40 -7.42
CA PRO A 46 0.97 -16.99 -7.17
C PRO A 46 0.16 -16.75 -5.89
N GLN A 47 -0.71 -17.68 -5.50
CA GLN A 47 -1.50 -17.66 -4.27
C GLN A 47 -0.60 -17.69 -3.03
N LYS A 48 0.47 -18.50 -3.06
CA LYS A 48 1.46 -18.57 -1.98
C LYS A 48 2.23 -17.26 -1.86
N ILE A 49 2.60 -16.63 -3.00
CA ILE A 49 3.23 -15.31 -3.01
C ILE A 49 2.31 -14.25 -2.39
N VAL A 50 1.02 -14.25 -2.71
CA VAL A 50 0.05 -13.33 -2.08
C VAL A 50 -0.07 -13.56 -0.58
N GLY A 51 -0.06 -14.82 -0.13
CA GLY A 51 0.03 -15.16 1.30
C GLY A 51 1.28 -14.56 1.94
N MET A 52 2.45 -14.79 1.32
CA MET A 52 3.72 -14.22 1.79
C MET A 52 3.69 -12.69 1.86
N ILE A 53 3.09 -11.98 0.89
CA ILE A 53 2.95 -10.52 0.92
C ILE A 53 2.12 -10.07 2.15
N LYS A 54 0.99 -10.74 2.40
CA LYS A 54 0.06 -10.39 3.49
C LYS A 54 0.69 -10.65 4.86
N ASP A 55 1.33 -11.81 5.00
CA ASP A 55 1.86 -12.31 6.29
C ASP A 55 3.26 -11.74 6.62
N SER A 56 3.97 -11.22 5.62
CA SER A 56 5.33 -10.65 5.78
C SER A 56 5.35 -9.47 6.74
N GLU A 57 6.37 -9.33 7.59
CA GLU A 57 6.61 -8.13 8.40
C GLU A 57 7.79 -7.27 7.89
N LEU A 58 8.16 -7.42 6.61
CA LEU A 58 9.33 -6.78 6.04
C LEU A 58 9.22 -5.25 6.10
N LYS A 59 10.23 -4.62 6.71
CA LYS A 59 10.46 -3.18 6.61
C LYS A 59 11.61 -2.96 5.65
N ILE A 60 11.33 -2.31 4.54
CA ILE A 60 12.29 -2.08 3.46
C ILE A 60 12.64 -0.60 3.44
N LYS A 61 13.90 -0.30 3.70
CA LYS A 61 14.42 1.07 3.60
C LYS A 61 14.59 1.43 2.12
N VAL A 62 14.12 2.59 1.72
CA VAL A 62 14.36 3.16 0.40
C VAL A 62 15.31 4.34 0.57
N ASP A 63 16.44 4.31 -0.13
CA ASP A 63 17.39 5.40 -0.16
C ASP A 63 17.72 5.78 -1.61
N GLU A 64 18.18 7.00 -1.80
CA GLU A 64 18.69 7.47 -3.08
C GLU A 64 20.21 7.32 -3.10
N TYR A 65 20.76 6.93 -4.25
CA TYR A 65 22.19 7.00 -4.48
C TYR A 65 22.48 7.80 -5.75
N PHE A 66 23.66 8.42 -5.76
CA PHE A 66 24.18 9.11 -6.91
C PHE A 66 25.24 8.24 -7.58
N SER A 67 24.99 7.79 -8.81
CA SER A 67 26.04 7.14 -9.59
C SER A 67 26.97 8.21 -10.19
N PRO A 68 28.30 8.11 -10.00
CA PRO A 68 29.26 9.02 -10.63
C PRO A 68 29.35 8.84 -12.15
N ALA A 69 28.80 7.75 -12.69
CA ALA A 69 28.76 7.46 -14.12
C ALA A 69 27.31 7.55 -14.65
N PRO A 70 26.92 8.66 -15.31
CA PRO A 70 25.56 8.83 -15.84
C PRO A 70 25.16 7.76 -16.88
N SER A 71 26.14 7.09 -17.48
CA SER A 71 25.94 5.97 -18.40
C SER A 71 25.43 4.70 -17.71
N GLN A 72 25.56 4.59 -16.39
CA GLN A 72 24.93 3.53 -15.61
C GLN A 72 23.45 3.85 -15.41
N ARG A 73 22.64 3.44 -16.40
CA ARG A 73 21.18 3.64 -16.46
C ARG A 73 20.37 2.71 -15.57
N ALA A 74 21.00 1.99 -14.65
CA ALA A 74 20.28 1.15 -13.70
C ALA A 74 19.37 2.05 -12.84
N CYS A 75 18.09 1.71 -12.78
CA CYS A 75 17.10 2.45 -11.99
C CYS A 75 17.25 2.22 -10.49
N SER A 76 17.71 1.02 -10.12
CA SER A 76 18.01 0.62 -8.76
C SER A 76 19.02 -0.53 -8.79
N TYR A 77 19.57 -0.88 -7.63
CA TYR A 77 20.25 -2.14 -7.43
C TYR A 77 19.78 -2.80 -6.13
N ASP A 78 19.87 -4.12 -6.09
CA ASP A 78 19.73 -4.95 -4.92
C ASP A 78 21.09 -5.13 -4.24
N ASP A 79 21.12 -5.06 -2.91
CA ASP A 79 22.28 -5.49 -2.13
C ASP A 79 21.99 -6.89 -1.55
N PRO A 80 22.61 -7.96 -2.07
CA PRO A 80 22.39 -9.31 -1.55
C PRO A 80 22.75 -9.46 -0.07
N LYS A 81 23.61 -8.58 0.46
CA LYS A 81 23.97 -8.56 1.89
C LYS A 81 22.96 -7.80 2.74
N ASN A 82 22.14 -6.96 2.11
CA ASN A 82 21.11 -6.16 2.76
C ASN A 82 19.83 -6.14 1.89
N PRO A 83 19.13 -7.28 1.81
CA PRO A 83 17.95 -7.43 0.94
C PRO A 83 16.77 -6.55 1.35
N PHE A 84 16.85 -5.87 2.50
CA PHE A 84 15.82 -4.99 3.03
C PHE A 84 16.14 -3.51 2.78
N SER A 85 17.05 -3.23 1.85
CA SER A 85 17.33 -1.87 1.37
C SER A 85 17.20 -1.80 -0.14
N ILE A 86 16.47 -0.79 -0.62
CA ILE A 86 16.34 -0.47 -2.04
C ILE A 86 17.09 0.83 -2.29
N HIS A 87 18.10 0.78 -3.13
CA HIS A 87 18.86 1.94 -3.55
C HIS A 87 18.39 2.40 -4.93
N VAL A 88 17.76 3.57 -4.99
CA VAL A 88 17.22 4.14 -6.24
C VAL A 88 18.20 5.15 -6.81
N ASN A 89 18.48 5.04 -8.11
CA ASN A 89 19.40 5.96 -8.79
C ASN A 89 18.73 7.32 -9.00
N TRP A 90 19.30 8.36 -8.40
CA TRP A 90 18.76 9.72 -8.46
C TRP A 90 18.56 10.21 -9.91
N TRP A 91 19.47 9.87 -10.82
CA TRP A 91 19.39 10.24 -12.24
C TRP A 91 18.14 9.70 -12.95
N THR A 92 17.57 8.62 -12.44
CA THR A 92 16.42 7.93 -13.05
C THR A 92 15.08 8.37 -12.47
N LEU A 93 15.07 9.32 -11.52
CA LEU A 93 13.84 9.79 -10.87
C LEU A 93 13.05 10.79 -11.73
N ASN A 94 13.63 11.32 -12.82
CA ASN A 94 12.90 12.13 -13.79
C ASN A 94 12.04 11.28 -14.74
N ARG A 95 11.19 10.43 -14.16
CA ARG A 95 10.18 9.63 -14.86
C ARG A 95 8.84 9.71 -14.13
N ASN A 96 7.82 9.04 -14.65
CA ASN A 96 6.50 9.05 -14.04
C ASN A 96 6.47 8.23 -12.75
N VAL A 97 5.62 8.63 -11.78
CA VAL A 97 5.48 7.96 -10.48
C VAL A 97 5.16 6.47 -10.64
N HIS A 98 4.25 6.11 -11.55
CA HIS A 98 3.92 4.71 -11.82
C HIS A 98 5.13 3.88 -12.31
N SER A 99 6.09 4.48 -13.02
CA SER A 99 7.33 3.82 -13.45
C SER A 99 8.31 3.65 -12.30
N ILE A 100 8.33 4.58 -11.34
CA ILE A 100 9.08 4.42 -10.09
C ILE A 100 8.46 3.30 -9.25
N CYS A 101 7.13 3.24 -9.14
CA CYS A 101 6.42 2.14 -8.47
C CYS A 101 6.76 0.78 -9.08
N ASN A 102 6.88 0.68 -10.41
CA ASN A 102 7.35 -0.54 -11.07
C ASN A 102 8.71 -0.99 -10.52
N THR A 103 9.68 -0.09 -10.48
CA THR A 103 11.02 -0.39 -9.94
C THR A 103 10.96 -0.78 -8.46
N LEU A 104 10.22 -0.04 -7.62
CA LEU A 104 10.11 -0.36 -6.20
C LEU A 104 9.46 -1.74 -5.99
N MET A 105 8.35 -2.03 -6.69
CA MET A 105 7.69 -3.33 -6.58
C MET A 105 8.59 -4.48 -7.00
N HIS A 106 9.33 -4.31 -8.11
CA HIS A 106 10.29 -5.31 -8.58
C HIS A 106 11.28 -5.69 -7.47
N GLN A 107 11.85 -4.68 -6.80
CA GLN A 107 12.80 -4.89 -5.71
C GLN A 107 12.13 -5.44 -4.44
N CYS A 108 10.88 -5.06 -4.14
CA CYS A 108 10.13 -5.65 -3.04
C CYS A 108 9.89 -7.16 -3.23
N VAL A 109 9.63 -7.61 -4.47
CA VAL A 109 9.47 -9.04 -4.75
C VAL A 109 10.79 -9.78 -4.52
N HIS A 110 11.92 -9.19 -4.92
CA HIS A 110 13.25 -9.75 -4.61
C HIS A 110 13.50 -9.83 -3.10
N ALA A 111 13.19 -8.77 -2.35
CA ALA A 111 13.30 -8.76 -0.89
C ALA A 111 12.41 -9.82 -0.23
N LEU A 112 11.19 -10.00 -0.74
CA LEU A 112 10.28 -11.05 -0.28
C LEU A 112 10.83 -12.44 -0.58
N ASN A 113 11.42 -12.67 -1.75
CA ASN A 113 12.07 -13.94 -2.06
C ASN A 113 13.24 -14.20 -1.12
N ALA A 114 14.10 -13.21 -0.89
CA ALA A 114 15.23 -13.33 0.03
C ALA A 114 14.79 -13.66 1.47
N ALA A 115 13.63 -13.14 1.90
CA ALA A 115 13.04 -13.43 3.20
C ALA A 115 12.42 -14.83 3.32
N ASN A 116 12.22 -15.53 2.20
CA ASN A 116 11.61 -16.87 2.13
C ASN A 116 12.52 -17.85 1.39
N PRO A 117 13.70 -18.20 1.94
CA PRO A 117 14.76 -18.91 1.22
C PRO A 117 14.43 -20.37 0.86
N THR A 118 13.35 -20.93 1.40
CA THR A 118 12.85 -22.27 1.06
C THR A 118 12.01 -22.29 -0.21
N LEU A 119 11.71 -21.12 -0.78
CA LEU A 119 10.97 -20.95 -2.02
C LEU A 119 11.75 -20.04 -2.97
N TYR A 120 11.52 -20.21 -4.27
CA TYR A 120 12.13 -19.42 -5.31
C TYR A 120 11.06 -18.87 -6.26
N PHE A 121 11.08 -17.56 -6.46
CA PHE A 121 10.23 -16.85 -7.42
C PHE A 121 10.95 -15.63 -7.99
N GLY A 122 12.28 -15.69 -8.05
CA GLY A 122 13.13 -14.67 -8.65
C GLY A 122 13.20 -14.79 -10.17
N HIS A 123 14.28 -14.29 -10.76
CA HIS A 123 14.45 -14.28 -12.22
C HIS A 123 15.88 -14.62 -12.70
N GLY A 124 16.72 -15.17 -11.81
CA GLY A 124 18.09 -15.60 -12.10
C GLY A 124 19.09 -14.45 -12.18
N ASP A 125 19.41 -14.01 -13.40
CA ASP A 125 20.40 -12.96 -13.68
C ASP A 125 19.79 -11.57 -13.98
N ASN A 126 20.61 -10.57 -14.33
CA ASN A 126 20.14 -9.21 -14.62
C ASN A 126 19.67 -8.96 -16.07
N SER A 127 19.66 -9.98 -16.93
CA SER A 127 19.11 -9.86 -18.29
C SER A 127 17.59 -9.69 -18.24
N HIS A 128 17.05 -8.81 -19.09
CA HIS A 128 15.60 -8.64 -19.24
C HIS A 128 14.99 -9.64 -20.24
N MET A 129 15.80 -10.24 -21.12
CA MET A 129 15.26 -11.03 -22.24
C MET A 129 14.57 -12.30 -21.75
N GLY A 130 13.29 -12.45 -22.11
CA GLY A 130 12.49 -13.64 -21.78
C GLY A 130 12.01 -13.71 -20.34
N LYS A 131 12.07 -12.62 -19.57
CA LYS A 131 11.72 -12.62 -18.12
C LYS A 131 10.43 -11.92 -17.76
N ASP A 132 9.67 -11.49 -18.77
CA ASP A 132 8.45 -10.72 -18.61
C ASP A 132 7.36 -11.43 -17.78
N ASN A 133 7.42 -12.77 -17.68
CA ASN A 133 6.50 -13.57 -16.87
C ASN A 133 7.09 -14.10 -15.56
N THR A 134 8.32 -13.72 -15.19
CA THR A 134 8.83 -13.99 -13.83
C THR A 134 8.10 -13.11 -12.80
N ALA A 135 8.07 -13.52 -11.53
CA ALA A 135 7.29 -12.81 -10.52
C ALA A 135 7.71 -11.34 -10.33
N PRO A 136 9.01 -10.98 -10.26
CA PRO A 136 9.42 -9.59 -10.07
C PRO A 136 8.92 -8.67 -11.18
N PHE A 137 9.09 -9.08 -12.45
CA PHE A 137 8.66 -8.29 -13.60
C PHE A 137 7.14 -8.20 -13.72
N ARG A 138 6.43 -9.33 -13.59
CA ARG A 138 4.98 -9.36 -13.80
C ARG A 138 4.22 -8.65 -12.68
N ILE A 139 4.61 -8.84 -11.42
CA ILE A 139 3.99 -8.15 -10.28
C ILE A 139 4.28 -6.65 -10.33
N ALA A 140 5.50 -6.26 -10.71
CA ALA A 140 5.84 -4.86 -10.95
C ALA A 140 5.02 -4.22 -12.06
N TYR A 141 4.74 -4.96 -13.14
CA TYR A 141 3.84 -4.51 -14.20
C TYR A 141 2.42 -4.28 -13.69
N PHE A 142 1.88 -5.20 -12.88
CA PHE A 142 0.57 -5.01 -12.25
C PHE A 142 0.53 -3.75 -11.35
N ALA A 143 1.60 -3.50 -10.59
CA ALA A 143 1.69 -2.32 -9.73
C ALA A 143 1.71 -1.04 -10.57
N GLN A 144 2.51 -1.01 -11.65
CA GLN A 144 2.54 0.11 -12.58
C GLN A 144 1.15 0.39 -13.17
N ALA A 145 0.47 -0.66 -13.67
CA ALA A 145 -0.85 -0.53 -14.27
C ALA A 145 -1.90 -0.06 -13.25
N ALA A 146 -1.84 -0.53 -12.00
CA ALA A 146 -2.73 -0.08 -10.95
C ALA A 146 -2.55 1.43 -10.67
N VAL A 147 -1.31 1.89 -10.48
CA VAL A 147 -1.03 3.31 -10.21
C VAL A 147 -1.35 4.21 -11.42
N ALA A 148 -1.04 3.77 -12.65
CA ALA A 148 -1.33 4.53 -13.86
C ALA A 148 -2.84 4.73 -14.11
N ASN A 149 -3.68 3.78 -13.67
CA ASN A 149 -5.14 3.86 -13.77
C ASN A 149 -5.79 4.58 -12.57
N ASN A 150 -5.02 5.38 -11.82
CA ASN A 150 -5.48 6.14 -10.66
C ASN A 150 -6.19 5.28 -9.61
N VAL A 151 -5.48 4.29 -9.04
CA VAL A 151 -5.89 3.72 -7.74
C VAL A 151 -6.21 4.89 -6.81
N LYS A 152 -7.47 4.98 -6.38
CA LYS A 152 -7.92 6.02 -5.46
C LYS A 152 -7.23 5.77 -4.12
N ILE A 153 -6.09 6.42 -3.91
CA ILE A 153 -5.60 6.60 -2.56
C ILE A 153 -6.64 7.48 -1.90
N PHE A 154 -7.41 6.93 -0.95
CA PHE A 154 -8.00 7.79 0.06
C PHE A 154 -6.81 8.39 0.80
N GLU A 155 -6.45 9.62 0.45
CA GLU A 155 -5.55 10.39 1.30
C GLU A 155 -6.16 10.31 2.69
N SER A 156 -5.45 9.70 3.64
CA SER A 156 -5.78 9.97 5.04
C SER A 156 -5.67 11.47 5.14
N MET A 157 -6.79 12.18 5.35
CA MET A 157 -6.74 13.60 5.65
C MET A 157 -5.73 13.74 6.78
N ILE A 158 -4.57 14.29 6.45
CA ILE A 158 -3.60 14.68 7.47
C ILE A 158 -4.30 15.86 8.12
N HIS A 159 -4.99 15.63 9.23
CA HIS A 159 -5.54 16.71 10.02
C HIS A 159 -4.36 17.61 10.38
N GLU A 160 -4.40 18.84 9.86
CA GLU A 160 -3.53 19.91 10.33
C GLU A 160 -3.77 20.05 11.83
N ASP A 161 -2.72 19.80 12.60
CA ASP A 161 -2.59 20.12 14.03
C ASP A 161 -3.83 19.87 14.90
N ASN A 162 -3.86 18.72 15.57
CA ASN A 162 -4.88 18.37 16.56
C ASN A 162 -4.89 19.30 17.80
N SER A 163 -3.98 20.29 17.91
CA SER A 163 -3.98 21.28 18.99
C SER A 163 -5.26 22.13 19.06
N ASN A 164 -6.02 22.22 17.96
CA ASN A 164 -7.30 22.94 17.89
C ASN A 164 -8.54 22.06 18.05
N ILE A 165 -8.39 20.73 18.18
CA ILE A 165 -9.53 19.84 18.46
C ILE A 165 -9.79 19.91 19.97
N LYS A 166 -10.68 20.82 20.37
CA LYS A 166 -11.25 20.81 21.73
C LYS A 166 -11.95 19.46 21.94
N SER A 167 -11.71 18.82 23.09
CA SER A 167 -12.44 17.60 23.44
C SER A 167 -13.94 17.88 23.43
N ILE A 168 -14.72 16.98 22.84
CA ILE A 168 -16.20 17.02 22.83
C ILE A 168 -16.73 16.60 24.21
N GLU A 169 -16.02 16.95 25.29
CA GLU A 169 -16.41 16.63 26.65
C GLU A 169 -17.33 17.69 27.26
N GLU A 170 -17.58 18.81 26.57
CA GLU A 170 -18.37 19.94 27.09
C GLU A 170 -19.63 20.29 26.27
N HIS A 171 -19.89 19.62 25.15
CA HIS A 171 -21.09 19.91 24.36
C HIS A 171 -22.25 19.01 24.74
N ASN A 172 -23.42 19.62 24.96
CA ASN A 172 -24.68 18.91 25.10
C ASN A 172 -24.90 18.05 23.85
N MET A 173 -25.08 16.74 24.02
CA MET A 173 -25.16 15.81 22.91
C MET A 173 -26.30 16.16 21.93
N ALA A 174 -27.35 16.83 22.40
CA ALA A 174 -28.43 17.35 21.57
C ALA A 174 -27.97 18.48 20.62
N GLU A 175 -27.03 19.33 21.05
CA GLU A 175 -26.47 20.40 20.19
C GLU A 175 -25.57 19.82 19.10
N VAL A 176 -24.75 18.83 19.46
CA VAL A 176 -23.89 18.12 18.49
C VAL A 176 -24.74 17.43 17.43
N GLN A 177 -25.82 16.77 17.84
CA GLN A 177 -26.73 16.08 16.93
C GLN A 177 -27.48 17.06 16.01
N ASN A 178 -27.92 18.21 16.52
CA ASN A 178 -28.55 19.24 15.70
C ASN A 178 -27.59 19.82 14.67
N MET A 179 -26.34 20.13 15.06
CA MET A 179 -25.30 20.58 14.12
C MET A 179 -25.06 19.56 13.01
N LEU A 180 -24.95 18.28 13.35
CA LEU A 180 -24.73 17.22 12.35
C LEU A 180 -25.90 17.09 11.38
N CYS A 181 -27.13 17.39 11.83
CA CYS A 181 -28.32 17.38 10.98
C CYS A 181 -28.39 18.64 10.08
N GLU A 182 -28.01 19.82 10.57
CA GLU A 182 -27.95 21.06 9.79
C GLU A 182 -26.87 21.01 8.70
N GLU A 183 -25.72 20.40 8.98
CA GLU A 183 -24.62 20.20 8.04
C GLU A 183 -24.88 19.06 7.04
N GLY A 184 -26.03 18.38 7.14
CA GLY A 184 -26.42 17.29 6.24
C GLY A 184 -25.56 16.02 6.38
N ILE A 185 -24.79 15.92 7.46
CA ILE A 185 -23.95 14.76 7.79
C ILE A 185 -24.80 13.61 8.33
N MET A 186 -25.87 13.95 9.05
CA MET A 186 -26.86 13.02 9.59
C MET A 186 -28.21 13.26 8.92
N SER A 187 -28.91 12.20 8.50
CA SER A 187 -30.25 12.37 7.95
C SER A 187 -31.26 12.63 9.07
N PHE A 188 -32.33 13.37 8.76
CA PHE A 188 -33.44 13.61 9.69
C PHE A 188 -34.02 12.30 10.27
N TYR A 189 -33.98 11.20 9.50
CA TYR A 189 -34.46 9.90 9.93
C TYR A 189 -33.55 9.27 11.00
N ASP A 190 -32.24 9.43 10.88
CA ASP A 190 -31.28 8.95 11.88
C ASP A 190 -31.44 9.71 13.20
N HIS A 191 -31.70 11.02 13.13
CA HIS A 191 -31.96 11.86 14.30
C HIS A 191 -33.22 11.42 15.04
N LEU A 192 -34.31 11.13 14.31
CA LEU A 192 -35.56 10.63 14.90
C LEU A 192 -35.41 9.26 15.58
N LEU A 193 -34.61 8.36 15.00
CA LEU A 193 -34.37 7.01 15.55
C LEU A 193 -33.66 7.05 16.90
N ILE A 194 -32.74 8.00 17.11
CA ILE A 194 -31.99 8.14 18.36
C ILE A 194 -32.84 8.83 19.45
N MET A 195 -33.79 9.66 19.05
CA MET A 195 -34.67 10.42 19.95
C MET A 195 -35.90 9.65 20.44
N GLN A 196 -36.14 8.42 19.97
CA GLN A 196 -37.24 7.61 20.49
C GLN A 196 -36.90 7.10 21.90
N PRO A 197 -37.66 7.48 22.94
CA PRO A 197 -37.50 6.87 24.25
C PRO A 197 -37.84 5.39 24.15
N GLU A 198 -36.96 4.52 24.66
CA GLU A 198 -37.24 3.08 24.73
C GLU A 198 -38.58 2.85 25.42
N GLU A 199 -39.54 2.24 24.73
CA GLU A 199 -40.79 1.87 25.36
C GLU A 199 -40.51 0.86 26.48
N PRO A 200 -41.05 1.07 27.70
CA PRO A 200 -40.82 0.17 28.80
C PRO A 200 -41.38 -1.22 28.49
N ASN A 201 -40.48 -2.19 28.46
CA ASN A 201 -40.70 -3.59 28.17
C ASN A 201 -41.73 -4.20 29.16
N GLN A 202 -43.02 -4.24 28.80
CA GLN A 202 -44.07 -4.88 29.59
C GLN A 202 -44.02 -6.41 29.37
N LEU A 203 -43.17 -7.08 30.14
CA LEU A 203 -43.23 -8.54 30.30
C LEU A 203 -44.39 -8.90 31.23
N ALA A 204 -45.49 -9.34 30.60
CA ALA A 204 -46.66 -9.89 31.26
C ALA A 204 -46.30 -11.18 32.02
N ILE A 205 -46.43 -11.13 33.35
CA ILE A 205 -46.48 -12.31 34.22
C ILE A 205 -47.85 -12.97 33.98
N THR A 206 -47.87 -14.19 33.46
CA THR A 206 -49.04 -15.07 33.50
C THR A 206 -48.80 -16.19 34.50
N GLY A 207 -49.86 -16.52 35.24
CA GLY A 207 -49.85 -17.31 36.47
C GLY A 207 -49.81 -18.82 36.31
#